data_AF-A0AAF0USZ3-F1
#
_entry.id   AF-A0AAF0USZ3-F1
#
_cell.length_a   1.000
_cell.length_b   1.000
_cell.length_c   1.000
_cell.angle_alpha   90.00
_cell.angle_beta   90.00
_cell.angle_gamma   90.00
#
_symmetry.space_group_name_H-M   'P 1'
#
loop_
_entity.id
_entity.type
_entity.pdbx_description
1 polymer ?
#
loop_
_entity_poly.entity_id
_entity_poly.type
_entity_poly.pdbx_seq_one_letter_code
_entity_poly.pdbx_strand_id
1 'polypeptide(L)'
;MLSAPAVNEKQLVEYYGDNRGRTNERGKIYSEAGIKLGQQLGVPVINLWSALYERPNVFRDGMHLTKEGSEIVFNKLKDVISMAEWEPSLDWNKMPNEFANING
;
A
#
# COMPACT_ATOMS: atom_id res chain seq x y z
N MET A 1 1.27 4.05 -8.45
CA MET A 1 2.47 3.34 -7.99
C MET A 1 2.46 3.20 -6.48
N LEU A 2 2.73 2.00 -5.98
CA LEU A 2 2.94 1.75 -4.55
C LEU A 2 4.44 1.73 -4.28
N SER A 3 4.91 2.50 -3.31
CA SER A 3 6.33 2.45 -2.89
C SER A 3 6.60 1.19 -2.07
N ALA A 4 7.88 0.83 -1.89
CA ALA A 4 8.26 -0.27 -1.01
C ALA A 4 7.72 -0.01 0.42
N PRO A 5 7.10 -0.99 1.09
CA PRO A 5 6.57 -0.81 2.45
C PRO A 5 7.69 -0.84 3.49
N ALA A 6 7.42 -0.28 4.66
CA ALA A 6 8.22 -0.52 5.86
C ALA A 6 8.01 -1.96 6.35
N VAL A 7 8.88 -2.41 7.26
CA VAL A 7 8.75 -3.69 7.97
C VAL A 7 8.89 -3.46 9.47
N ASN A 8 8.39 -4.38 10.29
CA ASN A 8 8.75 -4.42 11.71
C ASN A 8 9.95 -5.35 11.88
N GLU A 9 11.15 -4.75 11.91
CA GLU A 9 12.42 -5.49 11.97
C GLU A 9 12.56 -6.35 13.23
N LYS A 10 12.06 -5.85 14.37
CA LYS A 10 12.07 -6.62 15.61
C LYS A 10 11.20 -7.86 15.49
N GLN A 11 9.96 -7.69 15.03
CA GLN A 11 9.01 -8.79 14.85
C GLN A 11 9.50 -9.80 13.80
N LEU A 12 10.19 -9.35 12.74
CA LEU A 12 10.81 -10.24 11.75
C LEU A 12 11.79 -11.21 12.42
N VAL A 13 12.71 -10.68 13.23
CA VAL A 13 13.70 -11.49 13.95
C VAL A 13 13.02 -12.42 14.95
N GLU A 14 12.03 -11.92 15.70
CA GLU A 14 11.27 -12.71 16.67
C GLU A 14 10.50 -13.87 16.01
N TYR A 15 9.90 -13.64 14.84
CA TYR A 15 9.06 -14.63 14.17
C TYR A 15 9.85 -15.62 13.32
N TYR A 16 10.88 -15.14 12.61
CA TYR A 16 11.62 -15.95 11.63
C TYR A 16 13.02 -16.37 12.07
N GLY A 17 13.55 -15.82 13.17
CA GLY A 17 14.92 -16.05 13.64
C GLY A 17 16.00 -15.22 12.94
N ASP A 18 15.64 -14.47 11.89
CA ASP A 18 16.50 -13.52 11.19
C ASP A 18 15.69 -12.36 10.59
N ASN A 19 16.35 -11.39 9.96
CA ASN A 19 15.67 -10.26 9.33
C ASN A 19 15.23 -10.54 7.88
N ARG A 20 15.41 -11.77 7.37
CA ARG A 20 15.15 -12.14 5.96
C ARG A 20 15.78 -11.18 4.93
N GLY A 21 16.94 -10.60 5.26
CA GLY A 21 17.64 -9.61 4.45
C GLY A 21 16.94 -8.25 4.33
N ARG A 22 15.92 -7.98 5.15
CA ARG A 22 15.11 -6.76 5.12
C ARG A 22 15.47 -5.83 6.27
N THR A 23 15.67 -4.56 5.93
CA THR A 23 15.78 -3.44 6.88
C THR A 23 15.00 -2.26 6.35
N ASN A 24 14.47 -1.42 7.24
CA ASN A 24 13.79 -0.19 6.87
C ASN A 24 14.74 0.79 6.20
N GLU A 25 16.02 0.81 6.57
CA GLU A 25 17.05 1.61 5.90
C GLU A 25 17.13 1.25 4.41
N ARG A 26 17.30 -0.03 4.08
CA ARG A 26 17.33 -0.51 2.69
C ARG A 26 15.98 -0.32 2.01
N GLY A 27 14.88 -0.64 2.69
CA GLY A 27 13.53 -0.48 2.18
C GLY A 27 13.21 0.97 1.81
N LYS A 28 13.71 1.94 2.59
CA LYS A 28 13.52 3.37 2.34
C LYS A 28 14.15 3.80 1.02
N ILE A 29 15.34 3.30 0.68
CA ILE A 29 16.00 3.59 -0.60
C ILE A 29 15.10 3.20 -1.78
N TYR A 30 14.54 1.99 -1.76
CA TYR A 30 13.61 1.53 -2.79
C TYR A 30 12.29 2.31 -2.78
N SER A 31 11.79 2.69 -1.60
CA SER A 31 10.60 3.52 -1.47
C SER A 31 10.80 4.90 -2.12
N GLU A 32 11.90 5.58 -1.80
CA GLU A 32 12.25 6.89 -2.35
C GLU A 32 12.48 6.83 -3.86
N ALA A 33 13.19 5.82 -4.35
CA ALA A 33 13.37 5.59 -5.79
C ALA A 33 12.03 5.36 -6.50
N GLY A 34 11.14 4.56 -5.90
CA GLY A 34 9.81 4.32 -6.44
C GLY A 34 8.95 5.57 -6.46
N ILE A 35 8.97 6.37 -5.40
CA ILE A 35 8.23 7.64 -5.33
C ILE A 35 8.71 8.58 -6.43
N LYS A 36 10.03 8.75 -6.56
CA LYS A 36 10.63 9.60 -7.60
C LYS A 36 10.23 9.14 -9.00
N LEU A 37 10.30 7.84 -9.28
CA LEU A 37 9.92 7.29 -10.58
C LEU A 37 8.42 7.52 -10.86
N GLY A 38 7.54 7.26 -9.90
CA GLY A 38 6.11 7.49 -10.07
C GLY A 38 5.77 8.95 -10.37
N GLN A 39 6.43 9.88 -9.67
CA GLN A 39 6.32 11.32 -9.94
C GLN A 39 6.80 11.68 -11.36
N GLN A 40 7.94 11.13 -11.79
CA GLN A 40 8.50 11.36 -13.14
C GLN A 40 7.58 10.84 -14.25
N LEU A 41 6.88 9.73 -13.99
CA LEU A 41 5.91 9.14 -14.92
C LEU A 41 4.53 9.83 -14.88
N GLY A 42 4.33 10.79 -13.97
CA GLY A 42 3.03 11.46 -13.80
C GLY A 42 1.93 10.53 -13.30
N VAL A 43 2.27 9.40 -12.65
CA VAL A 43 1.29 8.48 -12.08
C VAL A 43 1.10 8.76 -10.59
N PRO A 44 -0.12 8.61 -10.03
CA PRO A 44 -0.33 8.77 -8.60
C PRO A 44 0.56 7.84 -7.78
N VAL A 45 1.13 8.34 -6.67
CA VAL A 45 2.06 7.61 -5.82
C VAL A 45 1.50 7.47 -4.41
N ILE A 46 1.55 6.25 -3.87
CA ILE A 46 1.24 5.97 -2.47
C ILE A 46 2.55 5.57 -1.77
N ASN A 47 2.98 6.41 -0.83
CA ASN A 47 4.15 6.14 0.01
C ASN A 47 3.76 5.14 1.12
N LEU A 48 3.94 3.85 0.84
CA LEU A 48 3.63 2.79 1.81
C LEU A 48 4.65 2.70 2.93
N TRP A 49 5.90 3.13 2.67
CA TRP A 49 6.93 3.16 3.71
C TRP A 49 6.49 4.04 4.87
N SER A 50 6.19 5.32 4.62
CA SER A 50 5.74 6.23 5.69
C SER A 50 4.35 5.87 6.23
N ALA A 51 3.51 5.23 5.41
CA ALA A 51 2.21 4.75 5.85
C ALA A 51 2.30 3.66 6.92
N LEU A 52 3.38 2.88 6.95
CA LEU A 52 3.50 1.69 7.80
C LEU A 52 4.67 1.77 8.80
N TYR A 53 5.63 2.67 8.59
CA TYR A 53 6.81 2.83 9.43
C TYR A 53 6.44 3.13 10.88
N GLU A 54 7.01 2.35 11.81
CA GLU A 54 6.79 2.43 13.27
C GLU A 54 5.32 2.34 13.72
N ARG A 55 4.41 1.89 12.85
CA ARG A 55 3.01 1.68 13.25
C ARG A 55 2.85 0.37 14.02
N PRO A 56 2.22 0.40 15.21
CA PRO A 56 1.93 -0.83 15.95
C PRO A 56 0.87 -1.66 15.22
N ASN A 57 0.90 -2.97 15.41
CA ASN A 57 -0.15 -3.93 15.00
C ASN A 57 -0.49 -4.00 13.49
N VAL A 58 0.30 -3.39 12.61
CA VAL A 58 0.04 -3.44 11.15
C VAL A 58 0.64 -4.67 10.46
N PHE A 59 1.50 -5.45 11.14
CA PHE A 59 2.15 -6.64 10.61
C PHE A 59 1.88 -7.91 11.44
N ARG A 60 1.65 -9.04 10.76
CA ARG A 60 1.42 -10.37 11.38
C ARG A 60 2.72 -11.05 11.81
N ASP A 61 3.75 -10.93 10.99
CA ASP A 61 5.05 -11.62 11.11
C ASP A 61 6.22 -10.66 10.85
N GLY A 62 5.96 -9.37 10.98
CA GLY A 62 6.90 -8.31 10.67
C GLY A 62 6.94 -7.86 9.20
N MET A 63 6.21 -8.54 8.29
CA MET A 63 6.14 -8.18 6.87
C MET A 63 4.73 -8.25 6.28
N HIS A 64 3.98 -9.32 6.51
CA HIS A 64 2.63 -9.46 5.97
C HIS A 64 1.64 -8.66 6.79
N LEU A 65 0.76 -7.92 6.11
CA LEU A 65 -0.18 -7.01 6.77
C LEU A 65 -1.22 -7.76 7.62
N THR A 66 -1.58 -7.15 8.74
CA THR A 66 -2.81 -7.50 9.49
C THR A 66 -4.04 -6.94 8.76
N LYS A 67 -5.23 -7.16 9.33
CA LYS A 67 -6.46 -6.48 8.91
C LYS A 67 -6.27 -4.95 8.98
N GLU A 68 -5.79 -4.44 10.10
CA GLU A 68 -5.52 -3.01 10.32
C GLU A 68 -4.49 -2.46 9.32
N GLY A 69 -3.38 -3.18 9.10
CA GLY A 69 -2.39 -2.80 8.09
C GLY A 69 -2.98 -2.76 6.68
N SER A 70 -3.85 -3.71 6.34
CA SER A 70 -4.51 -3.79 5.04
C SER A 70 -5.55 -2.68 4.84
N GLU A 71 -6.28 -2.30 5.90
CA GLU A 71 -7.21 -1.18 5.88
C GLU A 71 -6.51 0.16 5.60
N ILE A 72 -5.31 0.39 6.15
CA ILE A 72 -4.50 1.58 5.83
C ILE A 72 -4.17 1.64 4.34
N VAL A 73 -3.73 0.52 3.76
CA VAL A 73 -3.39 0.45 2.33
C VAL A 73 -4.63 0.63 1.47
N PHE A 74 -5.73 -0.04 1.81
CA PHE A 74 -7.00 0.06 1.11
C PHE A 74 -7.53 1.50 1.08
N ASN A 75 -7.55 2.19 2.22
CA ASN A 75 -8.06 3.56 2.29
C ASN A 75 -7.23 4.51 1.41
N LYS A 76 -5.89 4.39 1.44
CA LYS A 76 -5.01 5.19 0.58
C LYS A 76 -5.23 4.92 -0.92
N LEU A 77 -5.41 3.65 -1.29
CA LEU A 77 -5.73 3.27 -2.67
C LEU A 77 -7.08 3.85 -3.10
N LYS A 78 -8.10 3.70 -2.26
CA LYS A 78 -9.44 4.24 -2.49
C LYS A 78 -9.41 5.76 -2.68
N ASP A 79 -8.67 6.48 -1.85
CA ASP A 79 -8.53 7.94 -1.96
C ASP A 79 -7.87 8.35 -3.29
N VAL A 80 -6.79 7.66 -3.68
CA VAL A 80 -6.12 7.93 -4.96
C VAL A 80 -7.05 7.67 -6.14
N ILE A 81 -7.80 6.57 -6.11
CA ILE A 81 -8.74 6.21 -7.18
C ILE A 81 -9.91 7.19 -7.25
N SER A 82 -10.47 7.61 -6.11
CA SER A 82 -11.62 8.53 -6.08
C SER A 82 -11.27 9.95 -6.52
N MET A 83 -10.04 10.39 -6.25
CA MET A 83 -9.51 11.70 -6.65
C MET A 83 -8.95 11.72 -8.07
N ALA A 84 -8.73 10.56 -8.70
CA ALA A 84 -8.21 10.50 -10.05
C ALA A 84 -9.27 10.93 -11.08
N GLU A 85 -8.91 11.87 -11.95
CA GLU A 85 -9.72 12.30 -13.09
C GLU A 85 -9.47 11.40 -14.31
N TRP A 86 -9.50 10.07 -14.10
CA TRP A 86 -9.36 9.10 -15.19
C TRP A 86 -10.68 8.92 -15.93
N GLU A 87 -10.59 8.71 -17.26
CA GLU A 87 -11.74 8.30 -18.07
C GLU A 87 -11.47 6.97 -18.80
N PRO A 88 -12.29 5.92 -18.55
CA PRO A 88 -13.39 5.87 -17.59
C PRO A 88 -12.91 5.94 -16.13
N SER A 89 -13.73 6.52 -15.25
CA SER A 89 -13.46 6.53 -13.81
C SER A 89 -13.40 5.10 -13.22
N LEU A 90 -12.40 4.85 -12.38
CA LEU A 90 -12.27 3.61 -11.61
C LEU A 90 -12.79 3.73 -10.16
N ASP A 91 -13.32 4.89 -9.77
CA ASP A 91 -14.04 5.02 -8.51
C ASP A 91 -15.31 4.17 -8.55
N TRP A 92 -15.37 3.15 -7.68
CA TRP A 92 -16.49 2.23 -7.60
C TRP A 92 -17.84 2.93 -7.38
N ASN A 93 -17.87 4.12 -6.77
CA ASN A 93 -19.11 4.89 -6.60
C ASN A 93 -19.64 5.47 -7.92
N LYS A 94 -18.75 5.67 -8.90
CA LYS A 94 -19.06 6.25 -10.22
C LYS A 94 -19.21 5.17 -11.30
N MET A 95 -18.75 3.94 -11.02
CA MET A 95 -18.86 2.81 -11.95
C MET A 95 -20.31 2.30 -12.00
N PRO A 96 -20.85 1.98 -13.19
CA PRO A 96 -22.17 1.39 -13.31
C PRO A 96 -22.17 -0.06 -12.81
N ASN A 97 -23.27 -0.48 -12.18
CA ASN A 97 -23.51 -1.90 -11.88
C ASN A 97 -23.80 -2.65 -13.19
N GLU A 98 -22.95 -3.60 -13.55
CA GLU A 98 -23.01 -4.34 -14.84
C GLU A 98 -24.36 -5.02 -15.09
N PHE A 99 -25.02 -5.51 -14.03
CA PHE A 99 -26.27 -6.26 -14.11
C PHE A 99 -27.41 -5.63 -13.29
N ALA A 100 -27.47 -4.31 -13.22
CA ALA A 100 -28.47 -3.59 -12.41
C ALA A 100 -29.95 -3.98 -12.68
N ASN A 101 -30.23 -4.54 -13.86
CA ASN A 101 -31.58 -4.87 -14.32
C ASN A 101 -31.91 -6.37 -14.30
N ILE A 102 -31.05 -7.23 -13.73
CA ILE A 102 -31.34 -8.65 -13.59
C ILE A 102 -31.93 -8.90 -12.20
N ASN A 103 -33.25 -9.08 -12.14
CA ASN A 103 -33.93 -9.55 -10.93
C ASN A 103 -33.71 -11.07 -10.83
N GLY A 104 -33.10 -11.51 -9.73
CA GLY A 104 -32.94 -12.94 -9.38
C GLY A 104 -34.22 -13.55 -8.83
#